data_AF-W2PVF3-F1
#
_entry.id   AF-W2PVF3-F1
#
_cell.length_a   1.000
_cell.length_b   1.000
_cell.length_c   1.000
_cell.angle_alpha   90.00
_cell.angle_beta   90.00
_cell.angle_gamma   90.00
#
_symmetry.space_group_name_H-M   'P 1'
#
loop_
_entity.id
_entity.type
_entity.pdbx_description
1 polymer ?
#
loop_
_entity_poly.entity_id
_entity_poly.type
_entity_poly.pdbx_seq_one_letter_code
_entity_poly.pdbx_strand_id
1 'polypeptide(L)'
;MNKGVLEAYLLANLHILRLLKENKEIPKLDGGFFRSCLSAVMKLLRYSKVKGELGESLKIYNSSRCARSPQANGGYINQGRSHNAGYQMATMTKNALSMNFYRRFHKFLKRTYTIDGKKAYTLLKGILSHEEYVRTGTRFDEIVLEWRAKVPRKPNGYLADEAHQLIPLTYLLLQDIEDRNTHGKDAIDEGELFQEIRVFSILPTKKGFECSHMKMCQLGLWGLLKRAGFAAPKPGKGWEDVQHDYLHKLFNIKKFETETRKFAGEIVTDGKAVSIMMRKPKKEAGPARTYTEKDIDVVWGLDPGRRDMFVATNQFEESVSCSSKEFYEEARYTKAKQKIKGWQDRHPKVLEAIRNMPTKKTASLQKLKVYIAFMTQHMDLLLGFSQLKPFRRLRFRSFLFMKKKLRQLCERLAPRGKRVVVGFGDWSNQDVAGIIKKSPAGPVKVFERELARYCTVIPIAEFRTSKVHFECQRRLKNQYSQRLCRDGEIRTQKVHSVLHCLNNGCRGMTVNRNVNASRNMRRLLECKLRRPSLGLHSSGKSVITKKKCF
;
A
#
# COMPACT_ATOMS: atom_id res chain seq x y z
N MET A 1 -13.69 -17.62 -6.43
CA MET A 1 -12.40 -17.18 -5.85
C MET A 1 -12.52 -15.94 -4.97
N ASN A 2 -13.10 -14.81 -5.42
CA ASN A 2 -13.22 -13.61 -4.57
C ASN A 2 -13.98 -13.89 -3.26
N LYS A 3 -15.07 -14.66 -3.36
CA LYS A 3 -15.82 -15.18 -2.21
C LYS A 3 -14.96 -16.04 -1.29
N GLY A 4 -14.28 -17.04 -1.84
CA GLY A 4 -13.37 -17.92 -1.07
C GLY A 4 -12.26 -17.16 -0.34
N VAL A 5 -11.62 -16.18 -0.98
CA VAL A 5 -10.61 -15.32 -0.32
C VAL A 5 -11.21 -14.49 0.81
N LEU A 6 -12.44 -13.98 0.62
CA LEU A 6 -13.15 -13.25 1.67
C LEU A 6 -13.39 -14.17 2.87
N GLU A 7 -14.03 -15.32 2.65
CA GLU A 7 -14.32 -16.30 3.71
C GLU A 7 -13.06 -16.82 4.40
N ALA A 8 -11.99 -17.11 3.64
CA ALA A 8 -10.73 -17.59 4.19
C ALA A 8 -10.07 -16.56 5.12
N TYR A 9 -10.15 -15.27 4.81
CA TYR A 9 -9.69 -14.22 5.72
C TYR A 9 -10.55 -14.14 7.00
N LEU A 10 -11.86 -14.41 6.92
CA LEU A 10 -12.72 -14.45 8.10
C LEU A 10 -12.38 -15.63 8.99
N LEU A 11 -12.23 -16.83 8.42
CA LEU A 11 -11.77 -18.00 9.15
C LEU A 11 -10.39 -17.76 9.78
N ALA A 12 -9.45 -17.17 9.04
CA ALA A 12 -8.12 -16.86 9.57
C ALA A 12 -8.18 -15.88 10.76
N ASN A 13 -8.95 -14.78 10.65
CA ASN A 13 -9.11 -13.85 11.78
C ASN A 13 -9.77 -14.53 12.98
N LEU A 14 -10.81 -15.35 12.76
CA LEU A 14 -11.48 -16.10 13.82
C LEU A 14 -10.53 -17.09 14.51
N HIS A 15 -9.77 -17.85 13.72
CA HIS A 15 -8.79 -18.81 14.20
C HIS A 15 -7.74 -18.12 15.08
N ILE A 16 -7.14 -17.03 14.59
CA ILE A 16 -6.13 -16.29 15.35
C ILE A 16 -6.70 -15.66 16.62
N LEU A 17 -7.89 -15.06 16.56
CA LEU A 17 -8.56 -14.52 17.76
C LEU A 17 -8.82 -15.60 18.81
N ARG A 18 -9.27 -16.78 18.39
CA ARG A 18 -9.52 -17.89 19.29
C ARG A 18 -8.22 -18.35 19.96
N LEU A 19 -7.16 -18.58 19.18
CA LEU A 19 -5.86 -18.98 19.73
C LEU A 19 -5.30 -17.94 20.72
N LEU A 20 -5.42 -16.65 20.41
CA LEU A 20 -5.00 -15.57 21.31
C LEU A 20 -5.79 -15.57 22.63
N LYS A 21 -7.10 -15.84 22.58
CA LYS A 21 -7.95 -15.92 23.78
C LYS A 21 -7.68 -17.16 24.62
N GLU A 22 -7.37 -18.27 23.97
CA GLU A 22 -7.03 -19.54 24.63
C GLU A 22 -5.54 -19.61 25.03
N ASN A 23 -4.77 -18.53 24.83
CA ASN A 23 -3.32 -18.45 25.05
C ASN A 23 -2.53 -19.59 24.37
N LYS A 24 -2.93 -19.95 23.15
CA LYS A 24 -2.30 -20.99 22.33
C LYS A 24 -1.29 -20.41 21.35
N GLU A 25 -0.36 -21.26 20.90
CA GLU A 25 0.65 -20.89 19.92
C GLU A 25 0.03 -20.44 18.59
N ILE A 26 0.54 -19.33 18.04
CA ILE A 26 0.09 -18.78 16.77
C ILE A 26 0.86 -19.45 15.62
N PRO A 27 0.18 -20.11 14.68
CA PRO A 27 0.85 -20.80 13.59
C PRO A 27 1.55 -19.81 12.65
N LYS A 28 2.58 -20.29 11.94
CA LYS A 28 3.24 -19.50 10.90
C LYS A 28 2.24 -19.06 9.83
N LEU A 29 2.10 -17.74 9.65
CA LEU A 29 1.14 -17.13 8.73
C LEU A 29 1.65 -17.08 7.28
N ASP A 30 2.04 -18.24 6.74
CA ASP A 30 2.59 -18.39 5.41
C ASP A 30 1.54 -18.77 4.34
N GLY A 31 1.99 -18.99 3.10
CA GLY A 31 1.11 -19.38 2.00
C GLY A 31 0.41 -20.72 2.25
N GLY A 32 1.03 -21.64 3.00
CA GLY A 32 0.47 -22.93 3.38
C GLY A 32 -0.72 -22.77 4.33
N PHE A 33 -0.57 -21.97 5.39
CA PHE A 33 -1.64 -21.64 6.32
C PHE A 33 -2.88 -21.06 5.60
N PHE A 34 -2.69 -20.01 4.78
CA PHE A 34 -3.82 -19.40 4.08
C PHE A 34 -4.44 -20.29 3.00
N ARG A 35 -3.66 -21.20 2.40
CA ARG A 35 -4.19 -22.24 1.50
C ARG A 35 -5.07 -23.24 2.25
N SER A 36 -4.69 -23.62 3.47
CA SER A 36 -5.53 -24.45 4.35
C SER A 36 -6.84 -23.74 4.70
N CYS A 37 -6.80 -22.44 5.03
CA CYS A 37 -8.01 -21.65 5.24
C CYS A 37 -8.91 -21.59 3.99
N LEU A 38 -8.32 -21.40 2.79
CA LEU A 38 -9.06 -21.43 1.52
C LEU A 38 -9.73 -22.78 1.29
N SER A 39 -9.02 -23.88 1.54
CA SER A 39 -9.60 -25.21 1.37
C SER A 39 -10.70 -25.51 2.38
N ALA A 40 -10.58 -25.00 3.60
CA ALA A 40 -11.56 -25.22 4.67
C ALA A 40 -12.93 -24.62 4.32
N VAL A 41 -12.95 -23.45 3.68
CA VAL A 41 -14.18 -22.68 3.41
C VAL A 41 -14.77 -22.94 2.02
N MET A 42 -14.01 -23.55 1.11
CA MET A 42 -14.43 -23.76 -0.28
C MET A 42 -14.94 -25.18 -0.52
N LYS A 43 -16.20 -25.30 -0.94
CA LYS A 43 -16.82 -26.59 -1.31
C LYS A 43 -16.09 -27.19 -2.52
N LEU A 44 -15.87 -28.50 -2.52
CA LEU A 44 -15.23 -29.27 -3.61
C LEU A 44 -13.73 -28.98 -3.85
N LEU A 45 -13.08 -28.18 -3.00
CA LEU A 45 -11.63 -28.09 -3.03
C LEU A 45 -11.05 -29.36 -2.36
N ARG A 46 -10.45 -30.26 -3.15
CA ARG A 46 -9.88 -31.52 -2.66
C ARG A 46 -8.58 -31.27 -1.88
N TYR A 47 -8.69 -30.99 -0.59
CA TYR A 47 -7.61 -31.20 0.38
C TYR A 47 -8.16 -32.01 1.55
N SER A 48 -7.28 -32.70 2.27
CA SER A 48 -7.59 -33.46 3.48
C SER A 48 -8.50 -32.67 4.43
N LYS A 49 -9.36 -33.36 5.19
CA LYS A 49 -10.16 -32.74 6.27
C LYS A 49 -9.20 -31.92 7.14
N VAL A 50 -9.49 -30.63 7.32
CA VAL A 50 -8.68 -29.74 8.16
C VAL A 50 -8.82 -30.22 9.61
N LYS A 51 -7.70 -30.68 10.20
CA LYS A 51 -7.62 -31.22 11.56
C LYS A 51 -6.97 -30.21 12.52
N GLY A 52 -6.95 -30.55 13.81
CA GLY A 52 -6.32 -29.77 14.87
C GLY A 52 -7.00 -28.43 15.13
N GLU A 53 -6.24 -27.45 15.61
CA GLU A 53 -6.74 -26.14 16.03
C GLU A 53 -7.50 -25.37 14.93
N LEU A 54 -7.09 -25.53 13.66
CA LEU A 54 -7.81 -24.91 12.54
C LEU A 54 -9.15 -25.62 12.30
N GLY A 55 -9.23 -26.93 12.54
CA GLY A 55 -10.47 -27.71 12.47
C GLY A 55 -11.49 -27.27 13.52
N GLU A 56 -11.06 -27.07 14.77
CA GLU A 56 -11.95 -26.53 15.82
C GLU A 56 -12.45 -25.12 15.49
N SER A 57 -11.55 -24.28 14.95
CA SER A 57 -11.93 -22.94 14.49
C SER A 57 -12.92 -22.99 13.32
N LEU A 58 -12.80 -24.00 12.45
CA LEU A 58 -13.72 -24.23 11.34
C LEU A 58 -15.13 -24.62 11.82
N LYS A 59 -15.24 -25.43 12.89
CA LYS A 59 -16.54 -25.75 13.50
C LYS A 59 -17.23 -24.49 14.01
N ILE A 60 -16.51 -23.65 14.75
CA ILE A 60 -17.02 -22.37 15.26
C ILE A 60 -17.38 -21.41 14.11
N TYR A 61 -16.53 -21.35 13.08
CA TYR A 61 -16.81 -20.54 11.90
C TYR A 61 -18.11 -20.98 11.23
N ASN A 62 -18.29 -22.28 10.99
CA ASN A 62 -19.47 -22.84 10.35
C ASN A 62 -20.74 -22.64 11.18
N SER A 63 -20.70 -22.80 12.51
CA SER A 63 -21.85 -22.51 13.38
C SER A 63 -22.21 -21.02 13.41
N SER A 64 -21.25 -20.13 13.13
CA SER A 64 -21.47 -18.69 13.03
C SER A 64 -21.96 -18.24 11.64
N ARG A 65 -21.98 -19.11 10.63
CA ARG A 65 -22.43 -18.74 9.28
C ARG A 65 -23.96 -18.66 9.23
N CYS A 66 -24.46 -17.83 8.32
CA CYS A 66 -25.85 -17.93 7.88
C CYS A 66 -26.08 -19.29 7.19
N ALA A 67 -26.97 -20.13 7.73
CA ALA A 67 -27.25 -21.48 7.24
C ALA A 67 -27.71 -21.52 5.77
N ARG A 68 -28.40 -20.47 5.31
CA ARG A 68 -28.90 -20.33 3.93
C ARG A 68 -27.83 -19.85 2.94
N SER A 69 -26.65 -19.45 3.42
CA SER A 69 -25.59 -18.92 2.55
C SER A 69 -24.76 -20.05 1.93
N PRO A 70 -24.72 -20.17 0.60
CA PRO A 70 -23.92 -21.19 -0.03
C PRO A 70 -22.43 -20.95 0.24
N GLN A 71 -21.65 -22.02 0.41
CA GLN A 71 -20.20 -21.90 0.48
C GLN A 71 -19.61 -21.47 -0.88
N ALA A 72 -18.37 -20.95 -0.86
CA ALA A 72 -17.64 -20.68 -2.08
C ALA A 72 -17.38 -21.99 -2.86
N ASN A 73 -17.79 -22.05 -4.12
CA ASN A 73 -17.53 -23.22 -4.97
C ASN A 73 -16.06 -23.23 -5.45
N GLY A 74 -15.36 -24.31 -5.15
CA GLY A 74 -13.98 -24.59 -5.55
C GLY A 74 -13.82 -25.62 -6.66
N GLY A 75 -14.89 -26.20 -7.20
CA GLY A 75 -14.83 -27.31 -8.17
C GLY A 75 -14.04 -27.02 -9.46
N TYR A 76 -13.98 -25.74 -9.87
CA TYR A 76 -13.19 -25.27 -11.02
C TYR A 76 -12.00 -24.40 -10.61
N ILE A 77 -11.72 -24.30 -9.31
CA ILE A 77 -10.58 -23.57 -8.77
C ILE A 77 -9.57 -24.62 -8.39
N ASN A 78 -8.69 -24.93 -9.33
CA ASN A 78 -7.62 -25.89 -9.11
C ASN A 78 -6.56 -25.38 -8.12
N GLN A 79 -5.64 -26.27 -7.75
CA GLN A 79 -4.60 -26.04 -6.75
C GLN A 79 -3.75 -24.79 -7.05
N GLY A 80 -3.41 -24.53 -8.32
CA GLY A 80 -2.58 -23.39 -8.71
C GLY A 80 -3.20 -22.02 -8.37
N ARG A 81 -4.53 -21.88 -8.47
CA ARG A 81 -5.22 -20.63 -8.09
C ARG A 81 -5.25 -20.44 -6.57
N SER A 82 -5.55 -21.50 -5.82
CA SER A 82 -5.59 -21.47 -4.36
C SER A 82 -4.22 -21.23 -3.75
N HIS A 83 -3.18 -21.83 -4.31
CA HIS A 83 -1.78 -21.60 -3.93
C HIS A 83 -1.42 -20.12 -4.08
N ASN A 84 -1.59 -19.57 -5.28
CA ASN A 84 -1.27 -18.16 -5.55
C ASN A 84 -2.05 -17.18 -4.65
N ALA A 85 -3.32 -17.46 -4.38
CA ALA A 85 -4.09 -16.65 -3.44
C ALA A 85 -3.59 -16.78 -2.00
N GLY A 86 -3.22 -17.98 -1.54
CA GLY A 86 -2.62 -18.18 -0.22
C GLY A 86 -1.33 -17.37 -0.05
N TYR A 87 -0.41 -17.40 -1.04
CA TYR A 87 0.80 -16.59 -1.02
C TYR A 87 0.51 -15.08 -1.04
N GLN A 88 -0.47 -14.65 -1.83
CA GLN A 88 -0.91 -13.26 -1.83
C GLN A 88 -1.45 -12.87 -0.45
N MET A 89 -2.24 -13.73 0.19
CA MET A 89 -2.78 -13.49 1.52
C MET A 89 -1.68 -13.37 2.58
N ALA A 90 -0.70 -14.27 2.57
CA ALA A 90 0.48 -14.22 3.43
C ALA A 90 1.27 -12.92 3.24
N THR A 91 1.55 -12.57 1.98
CA THR A 91 2.28 -11.34 1.64
C THR A 91 1.54 -10.09 2.12
N MET A 92 0.21 -10.05 1.93
CA MET A 92 -0.60 -8.93 2.42
C MET A 92 -0.60 -8.86 3.94
N THR A 93 -0.59 -9.99 4.65
CA THR A 93 -0.51 -10.06 6.11
C THR A 93 0.83 -9.53 6.62
N LYS A 94 1.96 -10.01 6.08
CA LYS A 94 3.30 -9.52 6.43
C LYS A 94 3.40 -8.00 6.20
N ASN A 95 3.02 -7.54 5.00
CA ASN A 95 3.03 -6.11 4.67
C ASN A 95 2.12 -5.27 5.58
N ALA A 96 0.91 -5.76 5.89
CA ALA A 96 -0.03 -5.03 6.75
C ALA A 96 0.51 -4.86 8.17
N LEU A 97 1.16 -5.88 8.73
CA LEU A 97 1.76 -5.80 10.06
C LEU A 97 2.99 -4.88 10.05
N SER A 98 3.97 -5.13 9.17
CA SER A 98 5.21 -4.35 9.13
C SER A 98 4.96 -2.85 8.91
N MET A 99 4.01 -2.49 8.02
CA MET A 99 3.71 -1.08 7.73
C MET A 99 2.99 -0.38 8.88
N ASN A 100 2.23 -1.09 9.73
CA ASN A 100 1.39 -0.46 10.73
C ASN A 100 1.88 -0.62 12.18
N PHE A 101 2.73 -1.61 12.45
CA PHE A 101 3.16 -1.97 13.81
C PHE A 101 3.77 -0.78 14.56
N TYR A 102 4.84 -0.19 14.04
CA TYR A 102 5.54 0.94 14.65
C TYR A 102 4.57 2.06 15.05
N ARG A 103 3.67 2.42 14.14
CA ARG A 103 2.71 3.50 14.36
C ARG A 103 1.68 3.15 15.43
N ARG A 104 1.14 1.93 15.39
CA ARG A 104 0.15 1.49 16.38
C ARG A 104 0.79 1.49 17.76
N PHE A 105 2.02 1.00 17.86
CA PHE A 105 2.77 0.96 19.11
C PHE A 105 3.11 2.37 19.61
N HIS A 106 3.60 3.27 18.75
CA HIS A 106 3.83 4.68 19.08
C HIS A 106 2.59 5.34 19.67
N LYS A 107 1.44 5.16 19.02
CA LYS A 107 0.18 5.73 19.49
C LYS A 107 -0.30 5.10 20.80
N PHE A 108 -0.06 3.80 20.99
CA PHE A 108 -0.37 3.11 22.23
C PHE A 108 0.47 3.69 23.37
N LEU A 109 1.81 3.74 23.24
CA LEU A 109 2.69 4.33 24.26
C LEU A 109 2.28 5.77 24.62
N LYS A 110 1.92 6.57 23.61
CA LYS A 110 1.42 7.93 23.82
C LYS A 110 0.18 7.97 24.75
N ARG A 111 -0.76 7.04 24.55
CA ARG A 111 -2.02 6.97 25.30
C ARG A 111 -1.88 6.28 26.66
N THR A 112 -1.06 5.24 26.72
CA THR A 112 -0.86 4.43 27.93
C THR A 112 -0.08 5.21 28.99
N TYR A 113 0.94 5.96 28.59
CA TYR A 113 1.79 6.69 29.51
C TYR A 113 1.51 8.21 29.54
N THR A 114 0.46 8.67 28.86
CA THR A 114 0.04 10.09 28.80
C THR A 114 1.21 11.03 28.49
N ILE A 115 1.96 10.71 27.44
CA ILE A 115 3.16 11.46 27.03
C ILE A 115 2.98 12.13 25.68
N ASP A 116 3.82 13.13 25.39
CA ASP A 116 3.85 13.76 24.07
C ASP A 116 4.46 12.83 22.99
N GLY A 117 4.29 13.22 21.72
CA GLY A 117 4.73 12.41 20.60
C GLY A 117 6.26 12.26 20.47
N LYS A 118 7.05 13.23 20.95
CA LYS A 118 8.52 13.17 20.93
C LYS A 118 9.00 12.16 21.98
N LYS A 119 8.46 12.23 23.20
CA LYS A 119 8.76 11.26 24.28
C LYS A 119 8.38 9.84 23.86
N ALA A 120 7.19 9.65 23.29
CA ALA A 120 6.76 8.34 22.76
C ALA A 120 7.67 7.82 21.65
N TYR A 121 8.22 8.72 20.81
CA TYR A 121 9.19 8.34 19.78
C TYR A 121 10.52 7.88 20.39
N THR A 122 11.03 8.59 21.40
CA THR A 122 12.26 8.21 22.13
C THR A 122 12.09 6.86 22.81
N LEU A 123 10.99 6.65 23.55
CA LEU A 123 10.66 5.36 24.14
C LEU A 123 10.65 4.25 23.09
N LEU A 124 9.87 4.44 22.01
CA LEU A 124 9.75 3.42 20.98
C LEU A 124 11.09 3.13 20.29
N LYS A 125 11.96 4.14 20.14
CA LYS A 125 13.31 3.95 19.61
C LYS A 125 14.16 3.08 20.56
N GLY A 126 14.12 3.34 21.87
CA GLY A 126 14.79 2.50 22.87
C GLY A 126 14.24 1.06 22.88
N ILE A 127 12.91 0.93 22.81
CA ILE A 127 12.24 -0.37 22.76
C ILE A 127 12.62 -1.15 21.50
N LEU A 128 12.62 -0.53 20.32
CA LEU A 128 12.82 -1.25 19.06
C LEU A 128 14.29 -1.31 18.60
N SER A 129 15.22 -0.69 19.32
CA SER A 129 16.65 -0.76 18.97
C SER A 129 17.14 -2.20 19.00
N HIS A 130 17.98 -2.57 18.03
CA HIS A 130 18.67 -3.85 17.99
C HIS A 130 19.89 -3.86 18.94
N GLU A 131 20.46 -2.69 19.21
CA GLU A 131 21.53 -2.51 20.17
C GLU A 131 21.01 -2.74 21.61
N GLU A 132 21.93 -3.06 22.50
CA GLU A 132 21.67 -3.14 23.93
C GLU A 132 21.18 -1.77 24.44
N TYR A 133 20.23 -1.80 25.39
CA TYR A 133 19.67 -0.56 25.91
C TYR A 133 20.52 -0.05 27.07
N VAL A 134 21.19 1.08 26.86
CA VAL A 134 21.91 1.79 27.92
C VAL A 134 20.91 2.67 28.69
N ARG A 135 20.87 2.51 30.01
CA ARG A 135 20.01 3.31 30.89
C ARG A 135 20.37 4.80 30.76
N THR A 136 19.34 5.62 30.73
CA THR A 136 19.46 7.09 30.60
C THR A 136 19.32 7.82 31.93
N GLY A 137 19.00 7.10 33.02
CA GLY A 137 18.72 7.68 34.33
C GLY A 137 17.32 8.30 34.42
N THR A 138 16.43 7.96 33.49
CA THR A 138 15.08 8.52 33.44
C THR A 138 14.04 7.48 33.86
N ARG A 139 12.89 7.93 34.38
CA ARG A 139 11.73 7.05 34.67
C ARG A 139 11.23 6.22 33.48
N PHE A 140 11.71 6.53 32.27
CA PHE A 140 11.36 5.83 31.05
C PHE A 140 12.20 4.56 30.84
N ASP A 141 13.32 4.38 31.55
CA ASP A 141 14.20 3.23 31.39
C ASP A 141 13.47 1.91 31.73
N GLU A 142 12.70 1.89 32.82
CA GLU A 142 11.92 0.73 33.25
C GLU A 142 10.88 0.34 32.20
N ILE A 143 10.16 1.32 31.64
CA ILE A 143 9.20 1.13 30.56
C ILE A 143 9.88 0.52 29.33
N VAL A 144 11.09 1.01 28.98
CA VAL A 144 11.83 0.46 27.84
C VAL A 144 12.19 -1.00 28.10
N LEU A 145 12.74 -1.33 29.27
CA LEU A 145 13.15 -2.68 29.60
C LEU A 145 11.96 -3.65 29.63
N GLU A 146 10.84 -3.24 30.24
CA GLU A 146 9.59 -4.01 30.27
C GLU A 146 9.12 -4.37 28.86
N TRP A 147 9.02 -3.39 27.96
CA TRP A 147 8.59 -3.64 26.60
C TRP A 147 9.63 -4.39 25.77
N ARG A 148 10.93 -4.19 26.02
CA ARG A 148 12.00 -4.95 25.33
C ARG A 148 11.90 -6.44 25.65
N ALA A 149 11.52 -6.81 26.87
CA ALA A 149 11.28 -8.20 27.26
C ALA A 149 10.05 -8.81 26.56
N LYS A 150 9.00 -8.01 26.32
CA LYS A 150 7.76 -8.47 25.66
C LYS A 150 7.86 -8.50 24.13
N VAL A 151 8.80 -7.77 23.53
CA VAL A 151 8.92 -7.63 22.07
C VAL A 151 9.75 -8.77 21.48
N PRO A 152 9.19 -9.60 20.58
CA PRO A 152 9.93 -10.71 19.97
C PRO A 152 11.13 -10.25 19.16
N ARG A 153 12.26 -10.96 19.34
CA ARG A 153 13.53 -10.70 18.67
C ARG A 153 14.14 -11.95 18.07
N LYS A 154 14.99 -11.73 17.08
CA LYS A 154 15.92 -12.73 16.54
C LYS A 154 17.17 -12.80 17.43
N PRO A 155 17.98 -13.87 17.32
CA PRO A 155 19.24 -13.98 18.06
C PRO A 155 20.20 -12.81 17.87
N ASN A 156 20.16 -12.15 16.70
CA ASN A 156 20.99 -10.98 16.40
C ASN A 156 20.43 -9.64 16.94
N GLY A 157 19.47 -9.68 17.88
CA GLY A 157 18.88 -8.49 18.53
C GLY A 157 17.82 -7.75 17.71
N TYR A 158 17.75 -7.98 16.40
CA TYR A 158 16.74 -7.37 15.54
C TYR A 158 15.33 -7.89 15.87
N LEU A 159 14.32 -7.07 15.61
CA LEU A 159 12.92 -7.48 15.74
C LEU A 159 12.64 -8.70 14.88
N ALA A 160 11.83 -9.60 15.43
CA ALA A 160 11.25 -10.67 14.64
C ALA A 160 10.38 -10.07 13.52
N ASP A 161 10.65 -10.47 12.27
CA ASP A 161 9.94 -9.97 11.09
C ASP A 161 8.86 -10.95 10.62
N GLU A 162 8.69 -12.06 11.33
CA GLU A 162 7.66 -13.04 11.06
C GLU A 162 6.33 -12.59 11.66
N ALA A 163 5.30 -12.61 10.82
CA ALA A 163 3.98 -12.07 11.14
C ALA A 163 3.40 -12.66 12.44
N HIS A 164 3.49 -13.97 12.63
CA HIS A 164 2.90 -14.69 13.76
C HIS A 164 3.45 -14.23 15.12
N GLN A 165 4.72 -13.83 15.18
CA GLN A 165 5.36 -13.36 16.42
C GLN A 165 4.86 -11.97 16.84
N LEU A 166 4.53 -11.09 15.89
CA LEU A 166 4.05 -9.72 16.18
C LEU A 166 2.53 -9.65 16.45
N ILE A 167 1.80 -10.73 16.23
CA ILE A 167 0.33 -10.78 16.36
C ILE A 167 -0.13 -10.60 17.81
N PRO A 168 0.45 -11.27 18.83
CA PRO A 168 0.08 -11.06 20.23
C PRO A 168 0.20 -9.59 20.67
N LEU A 169 1.30 -8.93 20.31
CA LEU A 169 1.44 -7.49 20.57
C LEU A 169 0.37 -6.69 19.85
N THR A 170 0.16 -6.94 18.56
CA THR A 170 -0.85 -6.22 17.76
C THR A 170 -2.27 -6.41 18.30
N TYR A 171 -2.56 -7.57 18.89
CA TYR A 171 -3.81 -7.86 19.58
C TYR A 171 -3.96 -7.04 20.87
N LEU A 172 -2.92 -6.98 21.71
CA LEU A 172 -2.90 -6.14 22.92
C LEU A 172 -3.15 -4.66 22.57
N LEU A 173 -2.53 -4.15 21.50
CA LEU A 173 -2.76 -2.77 21.05
C LEU A 173 -4.21 -2.53 20.59
N LEU A 174 -4.92 -3.57 20.14
CA LEU A 174 -6.31 -3.49 19.73
C LEU A 174 -7.25 -3.56 20.94
N GLN A 175 -6.94 -4.40 21.92
CA GLN A 175 -7.69 -4.49 23.18
C GLN A 175 -7.69 -3.14 23.90
N ASP A 176 -6.53 -2.50 24.07
CA ASP A 176 -6.42 -1.14 24.65
C ASP A 176 -7.35 -0.12 23.95
N ILE A 177 -7.50 -0.22 22.64
CA ILE A 177 -8.39 0.67 21.89
C ILE A 177 -9.86 0.33 22.15
N GLU A 178 -10.23 -0.96 22.14
CA GLU A 178 -11.61 -1.38 22.39
C GLU A 178 -12.06 -1.10 23.82
N ASP A 179 -11.18 -1.31 24.80
CA ASP A 179 -11.46 -1.07 26.22
C ASP A 179 -11.69 0.42 26.47
N ARG A 180 -10.83 1.29 25.93
CA ARG A 180 -11.01 2.76 26.04
C ARG A 180 -12.26 3.25 25.31
N ASN A 181 -12.59 2.67 24.16
CA ASN A 181 -13.82 3.03 23.44
C ASN A 181 -15.09 2.60 24.18
N THR A 182 -14.99 1.59 25.04
CA THR A 182 -16.08 1.12 25.88
C THR A 182 -16.25 2.08 27.06
N HIS A 183 -15.21 2.25 27.88
CA HIS A 183 -15.28 3.07 29.10
C HIS A 183 -15.27 4.58 28.85
N GLY A 184 -14.71 5.05 27.72
CA GLY A 184 -14.66 6.47 27.39
C GLY A 184 -16.03 7.08 27.08
N LYS A 185 -17.06 6.25 26.85
CA LYS A 185 -18.45 6.70 26.72
C LYS A 185 -19.09 7.03 28.08
N ASP A 186 -18.54 6.48 29.15
CA ASP A 186 -19.09 6.57 30.50
C ASP A 186 -18.44 7.70 31.33
N ALA A 187 -17.34 8.28 30.83
CA ALA A 187 -16.49 9.24 31.55
C ALA A 187 -16.72 10.72 31.17
N ILE A 188 -17.92 11.07 30.67
CA ILE A 188 -18.21 12.46 30.25
C ILE A 188 -18.81 13.22 31.43
N ASP A 189 -17.99 14.05 32.07
CA ASP A 189 -18.46 15.30 32.71
C ASP A 189 -18.62 16.39 31.62
N GLU A 190 -19.57 17.28 31.87
CA GLU A 190 -20.07 18.33 30.99
C GLU A 190 -19.03 18.98 30.04
N GLY A 191 -19.15 18.72 28.74
CA GLY A 191 -18.66 19.63 27.69
C GLY A 191 -17.73 19.07 26.61
N GLU A 192 -16.96 18.00 26.84
CA GLU A 192 -16.09 17.41 25.81
C GLU A 192 -16.68 16.12 25.20
N LEU A 193 -17.08 16.18 23.93
CA LEU A 193 -17.53 15.02 23.15
C LEU A 193 -16.42 13.96 23.04
N PHE A 194 -16.57 12.82 23.71
CA PHE A 194 -15.67 11.68 23.56
C PHE A 194 -15.56 11.25 22.09
N GLN A 195 -14.35 11.25 21.57
CA GLN A 195 -14.07 10.81 20.21
C GLN A 195 -13.55 9.38 20.18
N GLU A 196 -14.38 8.45 19.67
CA GLU A 196 -14.00 7.04 19.51
C GLU A 196 -12.68 6.88 18.74
N ILE A 197 -11.80 6.06 19.30
CA ILE A 197 -10.53 5.70 18.71
C ILE A 197 -10.77 4.66 17.61
N ARG A 198 -10.22 4.93 16.42
CA ARG A 198 -10.39 4.03 15.27
C ARG A 198 -9.71 2.67 15.48
N VAL A 199 -10.53 1.61 15.57
CA VAL A 199 -10.11 0.20 15.59
C VAL A 199 -9.53 -0.32 14.25
N PHE A 200 -8.87 -1.48 14.31
CA PHE A 200 -8.30 -2.19 13.17
C PHE A 200 -8.55 -3.70 13.23
N SER A 201 -8.33 -4.43 12.13
CA SER A 201 -8.38 -5.90 12.12
C SER A 201 -6.99 -6.48 12.38
N ILE A 202 -6.93 -7.60 13.10
CA ILE A 202 -5.68 -8.29 13.44
C ILE A 202 -4.96 -8.75 12.18
N LEU A 203 -5.66 -9.49 11.32
CA LEU A 203 -5.20 -9.81 9.98
C LEU A 203 -5.88 -8.90 8.95
N PRO A 204 -5.25 -8.66 7.79
CA PRO A 204 -5.95 -7.98 6.70
C PRO A 204 -7.20 -8.78 6.28
N THR A 205 -8.09 -8.10 5.58
CA THR A 205 -9.25 -8.72 4.94
C THR A 205 -9.25 -8.40 3.46
N LYS A 206 -10.08 -9.09 2.70
CA LYS A 206 -10.27 -8.78 1.29
C LYS A 206 -10.60 -7.29 1.12
N LYS A 207 -9.93 -6.63 0.16
CA LYS A 207 -10.16 -5.21 -0.15
C LYS A 207 -11.55 -4.99 -0.74
N GLY A 208 -12.51 -4.67 0.12
CA GLY A 208 -13.90 -4.42 -0.25
C GLY A 208 -14.48 -5.54 -1.12
N PHE A 209 -15.43 -5.15 -1.98
CA PHE A 209 -16.14 -6.07 -2.86
C PHE A 209 -15.62 -6.06 -4.32
N GLU A 210 -14.57 -5.27 -4.59
CA GLU A 210 -13.94 -5.21 -5.91
C GLU A 210 -13.37 -6.57 -6.34
N CYS A 211 -13.38 -6.87 -7.65
CA CYS A 211 -12.62 -8.00 -8.17
C CYS A 211 -11.12 -7.80 -7.88
N SER A 212 -10.55 -8.74 -7.12
CA SER A 212 -9.10 -8.82 -6.94
C SER A 212 -8.42 -9.20 -8.26
N HIS A 213 -7.21 -8.68 -8.44
CA HIS A 213 -6.30 -9.15 -9.49
C HIS A 213 -5.77 -10.52 -9.05
N MET A 214 -6.25 -11.56 -9.72
CA MET A 214 -5.91 -12.95 -9.42
C MET A 214 -4.87 -13.43 -10.40
N LYS A 215 -3.79 -13.97 -9.85
CA LYS A 215 -2.77 -14.65 -10.63
C LYS A 215 -3.29 -16.02 -11.07
N MET A 216 -3.02 -16.35 -12.33
CA MET A 216 -3.24 -17.66 -12.91
C MET A 216 -1.90 -18.13 -13.50
N CYS A 217 -1.31 -19.14 -12.88
CA CYS A 217 -0.17 -19.86 -13.42
C CYS A 217 -0.64 -20.96 -14.39
N GLN A 218 0.30 -21.69 -14.97
CA GLN A 218 0.02 -22.80 -15.88
C GLN A 218 -0.91 -23.86 -15.24
N LEU A 219 -0.60 -24.32 -14.02
CA LEU A 219 -1.51 -25.19 -13.25
C LEU A 219 -2.89 -24.56 -13.08
N GLY A 220 -2.96 -23.23 -12.90
CA GLY A 220 -4.16 -22.43 -12.72
C GLY A 220 -5.12 -22.39 -13.91
N LEU A 221 -4.62 -22.64 -15.12
CA LEU A 221 -5.35 -22.54 -16.39
C LEU A 221 -6.25 -23.75 -16.63
N TRP A 222 -5.78 -24.96 -16.32
CA TRP A 222 -6.52 -26.20 -16.59
C TRP A 222 -7.96 -26.19 -16.05
N GLY A 223 -8.16 -25.70 -14.82
CA GLY A 223 -9.48 -25.65 -14.19
C GLY A 223 -10.43 -24.66 -14.86
N LEU A 224 -9.89 -23.61 -15.48
CA LEU A 224 -10.67 -22.67 -16.29
C LEU A 224 -11.08 -23.29 -17.62
N LEU A 225 -10.16 -23.98 -18.29
CA LEU A 225 -10.43 -24.70 -19.53
C LEU A 225 -11.53 -25.74 -19.34
N LYS A 226 -11.39 -26.58 -18.30
CA LYS A 226 -12.42 -27.56 -17.92
C LYS A 226 -13.77 -26.90 -17.66
N ARG A 227 -13.80 -25.76 -16.95
CA ARG A 227 -15.05 -25.03 -16.67
C ARG A 227 -15.69 -24.48 -17.96
N ALA A 228 -14.87 -24.07 -18.91
CA ALA A 228 -15.29 -23.54 -20.19
C ALA A 228 -15.64 -24.65 -21.21
N GLY A 229 -15.56 -25.92 -20.82
CA GLY A 229 -15.90 -27.06 -21.69
C GLY A 229 -14.78 -27.51 -22.62
N PHE A 230 -13.55 -27.02 -22.46
CA PHE A 230 -12.42 -27.45 -23.28
C PHE A 230 -11.86 -28.80 -22.82
N ALA A 231 -11.55 -29.67 -23.78
CA ALA A 231 -10.85 -30.94 -23.56
C ALA A 231 -9.35 -30.67 -23.36
N ALA A 232 -8.92 -30.54 -22.10
CA ALA A 232 -7.52 -30.41 -21.73
C ALA A 232 -7.04 -31.65 -20.95
N PRO A 233 -5.84 -32.19 -21.25
CA PRO A 233 -5.24 -33.27 -20.47
C PRO A 233 -5.21 -32.94 -18.97
N LYS A 234 -5.31 -33.95 -18.11
CA LYS A 234 -5.30 -33.74 -16.65
C LYS A 234 -3.86 -33.39 -16.18
N PRO A 235 -3.70 -32.53 -15.16
CA PRO A 235 -2.41 -32.34 -14.48
C PRO A 235 -1.79 -33.69 -14.08
N GLY A 236 -0.51 -33.89 -14.38
CA GLY A 236 0.22 -35.15 -14.20
C GLY A 236 -0.10 -36.24 -15.24
N LYS A 237 -0.90 -35.95 -16.25
CA LYS A 237 -1.24 -36.84 -17.38
C LYS A 237 -1.19 -36.08 -18.70
N GLY A 238 -0.03 -35.48 -19.01
CA GLY A 238 0.24 -34.76 -20.27
C GLY A 238 -0.22 -33.30 -20.31
N TRP A 239 -0.74 -32.74 -19.20
CA TRP A 239 -1.05 -31.30 -19.13
C TRP A 239 0.23 -30.46 -19.22
N GLU A 240 1.29 -30.96 -18.59
CA GLU A 240 2.57 -30.28 -18.46
C GLU A 240 3.21 -29.99 -19.83
N ASP A 241 2.95 -30.85 -20.81
CA ASP A 241 3.45 -30.76 -22.19
C ASP A 241 2.70 -29.70 -23.02
N VAL A 242 1.40 -29.51 -22.75
CA VAL A 242 0.53 -28.63 -23.58
C VAL A 242 0.21 -27.29 -22.93
N GLN A 243 0.44 -27.13 -21.62
CA GLN A 243 0.02 -25.96 -20.85
C GLN A 243 0.61 -24.64 -21.38
N HIS A 244 1.82 -24.69 -21.93
CA HIS A 244 2.51 -23.54 -22.49
C HIS A 244 1.81 -23.07 -23.77
N ASP A 245 1.51 -23.99 -24.68
CA ASP A 245 0.83 -23.70 -25.94
C ASP A 245 -0.57 -23.14 -25.74
N TYR A 246 -1.32 -23.67 -24.77
CA TYR A 246 -2.63 -23.12 -24.43
C TYR A 246 -2.55 -21.65 -24.01
N LEU A 247 -1.59 -21.30 -23.14
CA LEU A 247 -1.40 -19.90 -22.74
C LEU A 247 -1.01 -19.02 -23.93
N HIS A 248 -0.10 -19.51 -24.78
CA HIS A 248 0.37 -18.78 -25.96
C HIS A 248 -0.74 -18.50 -26.95
N LYS A 249 -1.56 -19.51 -27.27
CA LYS A 249 -2.69 -19.41 -28.21
C LYS A 249 -3.79 -18.49 -27.66
N LEU A 250 -4.21 -18.69 -26.40
CA LEU A 250 -5.34 -17.94 -25.82
C LEU A 250 -5.05 -16.44 -25.64
N PHE A 251 -3.79 -16.08 -25.34
CA PHE A 251 -3.42 -14.70 -25.02
C PHE A 251 -2.50 -14.06 -26.07
N ASN A 252 -2.27 -14.73 -27.20
CA ASN A 252 -1.35 -14.31 -28.26
C ASN A 252 0.01 -13.84 -27.69
N ILE A 253 0.61 -14.68 -26.85
CA ILE A 253 1.77 -14.30 -26.03
C ILE A 253 2.99 -13.99 -26.89
N LYS A 254 3.18 -14.74 -27.99
CA LYS A 254 4.29 -14.57 -28.95
C LYS A 254 4.43 -13.12 -29.44
N LYS A 255 3.32 -12.40 -29.59
CA LYS A 255 3.32 -10.96 -29.96
C LYS A 255 4.08 -10.06 -28.97
N PHE A 256 4.20 -10.48 -27.71
CA PHE A 256 4.81 -9.69 -26.64
C PHE A 256 6.21 -10.17 -26.24
N GLU A 257 6.63 -11.33 -26.76
CA GLU A 257 7.96 -11.86 -26.54
C GLU A 257 8.98 -11.18 -27.44
N THR A 258 10.18 -10.99 -26.91
CA THR A 258 11.36 -10.56 -27.65
C THR A 258 12.53 -11.46 -27.26
N GLU A 259 13.72 -11.22 -27.81
CA GLU A 259 14.95 -11.90 -27.38
C GLU A 259 15.19 -11.74 -25.87
N THR A 260 14.98 -10.52 -25.35
CA THR A 260 15.25 -10.15 -23.95
C THR A 260 14.01 -10.19 -23.05
N ARG A 261 12.85 -10.61 -23.57
CA ARG A 261 11.60 -10.62 -22.81
C ARG A 261 10.83 -11.90 -23.14
N LYS A 262 10.79 -12.84 -22.20
CA LYS A 262 10.11 -14.12 -22.37
C LYS A 262 8.91 -14.25 -21.44
N PHE A 263 7.96 -15.08 -21.78
CA PHE A 263 6.79 -15.31 -20.96
C PHE A 263 7.15 -15.95 -19.61
N ALA A 264 6.51 -15.50 -18.54
CA ALA A 264 6.82 -15.98 -17.18
C ALA A 264 6.06 -17.25 -16.77
N GLY A 265 5.16 -17.77 -17.62
CA GLY A 265 4.24 -18.86 -17.27
C GLY A 265 3.02 -18.41 -16.45
N GLU A 266 2.79 -17.10 -16.34
CA GLU A 266 1.77 -16.54 -15.47
C GLU A 266 1.06 -15.36 -16.10
N ILE A 267 -0.24 -15.26 -15.84
CA ILE A 267 -1.02 -14.07 -16.12
C ILE A 267 -1.72 -13.59 -14.85
N VAL A 268 -2.14 -12.33 -14.84
CA VAL A 268 -2.93 -11.76 -13.76
C VAL A 268 -4.18 -11.15 -14.36
N THR A 269 -5.35 -11.47 -13.81
CA THR A 269 -6.63 -10.93 -14.29
C THR A 269 -7.55 -10.55 -13.14
N ASP A 270 -8.28 -9.46 -13.31
CA ASP A 270 -9.40 -9.06 -12.44
C ASP A 270 -10.78 -9.45 -13.04
N GLY A 271 -10.78 -10.32 -14.05
CA GLY A 271 -11.97 -10.70 -14.82
C GLY A 271 -12.33 -9.69 -15.92
N LYS A 272 -11.41 -8.79 -16.26
CA LYS A 272 -11.60 -7.79 -17.30
C LYS A 272 -10.34 -7.53 -18.12
N ALA A 273 -9.24 -7.23 -17.47
CA ALA A 273 -7.95 -7.13 -18.13
C ALA A 273 -7.15 -8.39 -17.86
N VAL A 274 -6.26 -8.72 -18.79
CA VAL A 274 -5.25 -9.75 -18.62
C VAL A 274 -3.89 -9.08 -18.71
N SER A 275 -3.14 -9.17 -17.63
CA SER A 275 -1.74 -8.75 -17.59
C SER A 275 -0.87 -9.99 -17.78
N ILE A 276 -0.14 -10.04 -18.89
CA ILE A 276 0.80 -11.11 -19.19
C ILE A 276 2.11 -10.82 -18.46
N MET A 277 2.52 -11.72 -17.58
CA MET A 277 3.77 -11.57 -16.84
C MET A 277 4.92 -12.02 -17.73
N MET A 278 5.93 -11.15 -17.85
CA MET A 278 7.09 -11.40 -18.69
C MET A 278 8.34 -11.36 -17.82
N ARG A 279 9.21 -12.35 -18.00
CA ARG A 279 10.56 -12.37 -17.43
C ARG A 279 11.46 -11.56 -18.34
N LYS A 280 12.25 -10.68 -17.72
CA LYS A 280 13.32 -9.94 -18.37
C LYS A 280 14.60 -10.28 -17.61
N PRO A 281 15.72 -10.61 -18.30
CA PRO A 281 17.00 -10.75 -17.64
C PRO A 281 17.27 -9.49 -16.82
N LYS A 282 17.83 -9.65 -15.63
CA LYS A 282 18.30 -8.51 -14.85
C LYS A 282 19.39 -7.86 -15.70
N LYS A 283 19.12 -6.66 -16.23
CA LYS A 283 20.13 -5.92 -16.99
C LYS A 283 21.27 -5.62 -16.02
N GLU A 284 22.47 -6.08 -16.33
CA GLU A 284 23.65 -5.57 -15.65
C GLU A 284 23.69 -4.05 -15.85
N ALA A 285 24.19 -3.32 -14.86
CA ALA A 285 24.35 -1.89 -14.99
C ALA A 285 25.39 -1.67 -16.11
N GLY A 286 24.89 -1.40 -17.33
CA GLY A 286 25.75 -0.98 -18.43
C GLY A 286 26.52 0.28 -18.04
N PRO A 287 27.56 0.64 -18.82
CA PRO A 287 28.31 1.86 -18.56
C PRO A 287 27.36 3.04 -18.43
N ALA A 288 27.66 3.90 -17.45
CA ALA A 288 26.96 5.14 -17.25
C ALA A 288 26.86 5.89 -18.59
N ARG A 289 25.63 6.22 -19.03
CA ARG A 289 25.47 7.12 -20.18
C ARG A 289 26.07 8.46 -19.79
N THR A 290 27.23 8.80 -20.33
CA THR A 290 27.79 10.15 -20.23
C THR A 290 26.96 11.06 -21.14
N TYR A 291 26.48 12.17 -20.57
CA TYR A 291 25.81 13.22 -21.33
C TYR A 291 26.73 14.43 -21.31
N THR A 292 26.98 15.04 -22.46
CA THR A 292 27.65 16.36 -22.50
C THR A 292 26.59 17.46 -22.45
N GLU A 293 26.97 18.68 -22.04
CA GLU A 293 26.03 19.84 -22.05
C GLU A 293 25.48 20.12 -23.47
N LYS A 294 26.18 19.70 -24.53
CA LYS A 294 25.73 19.81 -25.94
C LYS A 294 24.64 18.80 -26.33
N ASP A 295 24.40 17.79 -25.49
CA ASP A 295 23.42 16.72 -25.74
C ASP A 295 22.05 16.98 -25.12
N ILE A 296 21.87 18.11 -24.41
CA ILE A 296 20.68 18.38 -23.59
C ILE A 296 20.11 19.76 -23.92
N ASP A 297 18.86 19.77 -24.39
CA ASP A 297 18.15 21.02 -24.69
C ASP A 297 17.39 21.54 -23.46
N VAL A 298 16.89 20.64 -22.60
CA VAL A 298 16.11 21.00 -21.40
C VAL A 298 16.46 20.14 -20.20
N VAL A 299 16.74 20.78 -19.07
CA VAL A 299 17.02 20.15 -17.78
C VAL A 299 15.92 20.52 -16.79
N TRP A 300 15.14 19.54 -16.34
CA TRP A 300 14.13 19.72 -15.30
C TRP A 300 14.60 19.18 -13.96
N GLY A 301 14.39 19.93 -12.88
CA GLY A 301 14.35 19.38 -11.53
C GLY A 301 12.91 19.13 -11.12
N LEU A 302 12.57 17.90 -10.72
CA LEU A 302 11.19 17.48 -10.43
C LEU A 302 11.07 17.01 -8.97
N ASP A 303 10.26 17.73 -8.21
CA ASP A 303 9.89 17.45 -6.81
C ASP A 303 8.52 16.76 -6.76
N PRO A 304 8.47 15.43 -6.61
CA PRO A 304 7.22 14.69 -6.40
C PRO A 304 6.62 14.94 -5.00
N GLY A 305 5.28 14.92 -4.91
CA GLY A 305 4.60 15.26 -3.66
C GLY A 305 3.24 14.58 -3.43
N ARG A 306 2.57 15.03 -2.37
CA ARG A 306 1.24 14.54 -1.94
C ARG A 306 0.10 15.49 -2.30
N ARG A 307 0.22 16.78 -1.93
CA ARG A 307 -0.77 17.80 -2.30
C ARG A 307 -0.68 18.06 -3.80
N ASP A 308 0.54 18.31 -4.26
CA ASP A 308 0.88 18.30 -5.67
C ASP A 308 1.49 16.95 -6.02
N MET A 309 1.03 16.31 -7.10
CA MET A 309 1.61 15.06 -7.57
C MET A 309 3.09 15.29 -7.90
N PHE A 310 3.41 16.43 -8.50
CA PHE A 310 4.77 16.95 -8.65
C PHE A 310 4.77 18.46 -8.93
N VAL A 311 5.92 19.07 -8.69
CA VAL A 311 6.32 20.39 -9.23
C VAL A 311 7.68 20.22 -9.90
N ALA A 312 7.84 20.78 -11.10
CA ALA A 312 9.09 20.75 -11.84
C ALA A 312 9.47 22.16 -12.30
N THR A 313 10.76 22.49 -12.24
CA THR A 313 11.32 23.76 -12.74
C THR A 313 12.51 23.49 -13.65
N ASN A 314 12.59 24.17 -14.80
CA ASN A 314 13.69 24.01 -15.75
C ASN A 314 14.77 25.09 -15.61
N GLN A 315 15.80 25.03 -16.47
CA GLN A 315 16.91 26.00 -16.46
C GLN A 315 16.50 27.41 -16.92
N PHE A 316 15.37 27.53 -17.61
CA PHE A 316 14.78 28.81 -18.04
C PHE A 316 13.80 29.39 -17.01
N GLU A 317 13.76 28.80 -15.81
CA GLU A 317 12.84 29.18 -14.72
C GLU A 317 11.35 28.99 -15.02
N GLU A 318 11.02 28.25 -16.08
CA GLU A 318 9.66 27.80 -16.36
C GLU A 318 9.28 26.69 -15.38
N SER A 319 8.01 26.67 -14.96
CA SER A 319 7.49 25.70 -14.00
C SER A 319 6.32 24.89 -14.57
N VAL A 320 6.36 23.57 -14.37
CA VAL A 320 5.26 22.66 -14.68
C VAL A 320 4.87 21.93 -13.40
N SER A 321 3.59 21.93 -13.06
CA SER A 321 3.07 21.19 -11.91
C SER A 321 1.80 20.44 -12.27
N CYS A 322 1.46 19.47 -11.43
CA CYS A 322 0.15 18.83 -11.45
C CYS A 322 -0.31 18.60 -10.02
N SER A 323 -1.44 19.18 -9.63
CA SER A 323 -1.97 18.94 -8.29
C SER A 323 -2.57 17.54 -8.17
N SER A 324 -2.56 16.93 -6.98
CA SER A 324 -3.26 15.65 -6.80
C SER A 324 -4.77 15.81 -7.02
N LYS A 325 -5.36 16.97 -6.72
CA LYS A 325 -6.77 17.27 -7.01
C LYS A 325 -7.03 17.24 -8.52
N GLU A 326 -6.26 18.02 -9.28
CA GLU A 326 -6.31 18.09 -10.74
C GLU A 326 -6.15 16.70 -11.34
N PHE A 327 -5.15 15.93 -10.90
CA PHE A 327 -4.93 14.57 -11.40
C PHE A 327 -6.14 13.66 -11.14
N TYR A 328 -6.72 13.69 -9.94
CA TYR A 328 -7.87 12.85 -9.59
C TYR A 328 -9.14 13.23 -10.35
N GLU A 329 -9.30 14.52 -10.65
CA GLU A 329 -10.40 15.05 -11.43
C GLU A 329 -10.28 14.64 -12.91
N GLU A 330 -9.11 14.86 -13.51
CA GLU A 330 -8.82 14.52 -14.90
C GLU A 330 -8.81 13.01 -15.15
N ALA A 331 -8.27 12.22 -14.21
CA ALA A 331 -8.35 10.75 -14.23
C ALA A 331 -9.77 10.23 -13.93
N ARG A 332 -10.73 11.11 -13.68
CA ARG A 332 -12.14 10.81 -13.37
C ARG A 332 -12.32 9.91 -12.15
N TYR A 333 -11.37 9.88 -11.22
CA TYR A 333 -11.46 9.07 -10.00
C TYR A 333 -12.54 9.58 -9.06
N THR A 334 -12.66 10.90 -8.90
CA THR A 334 -13.71 11.51 -8.06
C THR A 334 -15.10 11.22 -8.64
N LYS A 335 -15.29 11.44 -9.95
CA LYS A 335 -16.55 11.15 -10.65
C LYS A 335 -16.89 9.65 -10.61
N ALA A 336 -15.89 8.77 -10.70
CA ALA A 336 -16.12 7.33 -10.56
C ALA A 336 -16.61 6.95 -9.16
N LYS A 337 -16.03 7.52 -8.09
CA LYS A 337 -16.51 7.28 -6.72
C LYS A 337 -17.94 7.76 -6.53
N GLN A 338 -18.28 8.94 -7.04
CA GLN A 338 -19.65 9.48 -6.99
C GLN A 338 -20.64 8.57 -7.73
N LYS A 339 -20.28 8.06 -8.92
CA LYS A 339 -21.12 7.10 -9.65
C LYS A 339 -21.33 5.80 -8.90
N ILE A 340 -20.27 5.24 -8.30
CA ILE A 340 -20.37 4.01 -7.50
C ILE A 340 -21.31 4.24 -6.31
N LYS A 341 -21.17 5.37 -5.60
CA LYS A 341 -22.06 5.72 -4.50
C LYS A 341 -23.51 5.83 -4.99
N GLY A 342 -23.76 6.56 -6.08
CA GLY A 342 -25.11 6.67 -6.66
C GLY A 342 -25.68 5.34 -7.18
N TRP A 343 -24.86 4.35 -7.53
CA TRP A 343 -25.34 2.99 -7.82
C TRP A 343 -25.70 2.23 -6.54
N GLN A 344 -24.92 2.40 -5.47
CA GLN A 344 -25.20 1.79 -4.16
C GLN A 344 -26.48 2.36 -3.56
N ASP A 345 -26.64 3.68 -3.58
CA ASP A 345 -27.79 4.39 -3.00
C ASP A 345 -29.11 4.02 -3.70
N ARG A 346 -29.07 3.70 -5.01
CA ARG A 346 -30.25 3.29 -5.79
C ARG A 346 -30.59 1.79 -5.71
N HIS A 347 -29.81 1.01 -4.97
CA HIS A 347 -30.04 -0.43 -4.85
C HIS A 347 -30.41 -0.77 -3.39
N PRO A 348 -31.70 -0.81 -3.02
CA PRO A 348 -32.16 -0.86 -1.62
C PRO A 348 -31.46 -1.94 -0.78
N LYS A 349 -31.43 -3.19 -1.26
CA LYS A 349 -30.79 -4.32 -0.57
C LYS A 349 -29.27 -4.14 -0.36
N VAL A 350 -28.59 -3.47 -1.30
CA VAL A 350 -27.14 -3.22 -1.20
C VAL A 350 -26.89 -2.06 -0.22
N LEU A 351 -27.70 -1.01 -0.30
CA LEU A 351 -27.63 0.13 0.60
C LEU A 351 -27.85 -0.31 2.06
N GLU A 352 -28.90 -1.10 2.30
CA GLU A 352 -29.22 -1.68 3.60
C GLU A 352 -28.05 -2.52 4.13
N ALA A 353 -27.53 -3.45 3.31
CA ALA A 353 -26.39 -4.28 3.70
C ALA A 353 -25.10 -3.48 3.96
N ILE A 354 -24.91 -2.33 3.33
CA ILE A 354 -23.76 -1.45 3.58
C ILE A 354 -23.95 -0.64 4.86
N ARG A 355 -25.16 -0.09 5.09
CA ARG A 355 -25.47 0.75 6.26
C ARG A 355 -25.45 -0.05 7.56
N ASN A 356 -25.96 -1.28 7.52
CA ASN A 356 -26.10 -2.13 8.72
C ASN A 356 -24.90 -3.06 8.95
N MET A 357 -23.80 -2.88 8.21
CA MET A 357 -22.65 -3.79 8.27
C MET A 357 -21.91 -3.67 9.62
N PRO A 358 -21.85 -4.75 10.44
CA PRO A 358 -21.07 -4.73 11.65
C PRO A 358 -19.57 -4.52 11.36
N THR A 359 -18.81 -4.05 12.34
CA THR A 359 -17.37 -3.94 12.18
C THR A 359 -16.69 -5.30 12.29
N LYS A 360 -15.78 -5.59 11.36
CA LYS A 360 -14.84 -6.72 11.41
C LYS A 360 -13.50 -6.41 12.08
N LYS A 361 -13.37 -5.19 12.59
CA LYS A 361 -12.13 -4.67 13.19
C LYS A 361 -12.30 -4.77 14.69
N THR A 362 -11.95 -5.92 15.25
CA THR A 362 -12.23 -6.20 16.65
C THR A 362 -11.27 -7.22 17.26
N ALA A 363 -11.03 -7.10 18.56
CA ALA A 363 -10.39 -8.11 19.40
C ALA A 363 -11.42 -9.09 20.01
N SER A 364 -12.73 -8.81 19.88
CA SER A 364 -13.79 -9.67 20.39
C SER A 364 -14.20 -10.76 19.40
N LEU A 365 -14.03 -12.02 19.83
CA LEU A 365 -14.51 -13.19 19.10
C LEU A 365 -16.02 -13.10 18.83
N GLN A 366 -16.81 -12.63 19.80
CA GLN A 366 -18.27 -12.53 19.66
C GLN A 366 -18.67 -11.47 18.61
N LYS A 367 -18.04 -10.29 18.64
CA LYS A 367 -18.26 -9.25 17.60
C LYS A 367 -17.88 -9.77 16.21
N LEU A 368 -16.80 -10.57 16.10
CA LEU A 368 -16.43 -11.18 14.83
C LEU A 368 -17.43 -12.25 14.36
N LYS A 369 -17.99 -13.08 15.26
CA LYS A 369 -19.04 -14.04 14.92
C LYS A 369 -20.28 -13.36 14.34
N VAL A 370 -20.73 -12.26 14.95
CA VAL A 370 -21.84 -11.42 14.44
C VAL A 370 -21.51 -10.91 13.03
N TYR A 371 -20.29 -10.43 12.81
CA TYR A 371 -19.85 -10.01 11.47
C TYR A 371 -19.85 -11.17 10.47
N ILE A 372 -19.43 -12.37 10.86
CA ILE A 372 -19.41 -13.56 9.99
C ILE A 372 -20.83 -13.94 9.56
N ALA A 373 -21.77 -13.98 10.50
CA ALA A 373 -23.18 -14.26 10.22
C ALA A 373 -23.73 -13.27 9.19
N PHE A 374 -23.57 -11.98 9.45
CA PHE A 374 -23.99 -10.90 8.55
C PHE A 374 -23.31 -11.00 7.17
N MET A 375 -21.98 -11.14 7.15
CA MET A 375 -21.23 -11.12 5.91
C MET A 375 -21.51 -12.33 5.03
N THR A 376 -21.70 -13.52 5.61
CA THR A 376 -22.07 -14.72 4.83
C THR A 376 -23.45 -14.59 4.22
N GLN A 377 -24.41 -13.97 4.89
CA GLN A 377 -25.72 -13.67 4.32
C GLN A 377 -25.66 -12.71 3.12
N HIS A 378 -24.83 -11.67 3.19
CA HIS A 378 -24.86 -10.56 2.22
C HIS A 378 -23.74 -10.58 1.16
N MET A 379 -22.70 -11.39 1.30
CA MET A 379 -21.52 -11.29 0.42
C MET A 379 -21.80 -11.60 -1.05
N ASP A 380 -22.71 -12.52 -1.36
CA ASP A 380 -23.03 -12.86 -2.76
C ASP A 380 -23.70 -11.67 -3.46
N LEU A 381 -24.64 -11.01 -2.77
CA LEU A 381 -25.24 -9.76 -3.23
C LEU A 381 -24.17 -8.68 -3.47
N LEU A 382 -23.31 -8.43 -2.47
CA LEU A 382 -22.32 -7.34 -2.54
C LEU A 382 -21.21 -7.59 -3.57
N LEU A 383 -20.73 -8.84 -3.67
CA LEU A 383 -19.75 -9.25 -4.68
C LEU A 383 -20.37 -9.28 -6.08
N GLY A 384 -21.60 -9.78 -6.23
CA GLY A 384 -22.32 -9.82 -7.50
C GLY A 384 -22.60 -8.41 -8.04
N PHE A 385 -23.08 -7.52 -7.17
CA PHE A 385 -23.28 -6.10 -7.50
C PHE A 385 -22.00 -5.42 -7.99
N SER A 386 -20.88 -5.66 -7.30
CA SER A 386 -19.57 -5.09 -7.66
C SER A 386 -18.96 -5.70 -8.93
N GLN A 387 -19.50 -6.83 -9.39
CA GLN A 387 -19.12 -7.53 -10.61
C GLN A 387 -19.97 -7.13 -11.83
N LEU A 388 -20.95 -6.24 -11.69
CA LEU A 388 -21.75 -5.79 -12.82
C LEU A 388 -20.89 -5.06 -13.87
N LYS A 389 -21.27 -5.21 -15.15
CA LYS A 389 -20.57 -4.60 -16.30
C LYS A 389 -20.29 -3.10 -16.14
N PRO A 390 -21.18 -2.27 -15.56
CA PRO A 390 -20.91 -0.84 -15.33
C PRO A 390 -19.66 -0.57 -14.47
N PHE A 391 -19.42 -1.35 -13.41
CA PHE A 391 -18.21 -1.21 -12.58
C PHE A 391 -16.95 -1.46 -13.39
N ARG A 392 -16.95 -2.51 -14.21
CA ARG A 392 -15.83 -2.82 -15.12
C ARG A 392 -15.57 -1.71 -16.12
N ARG A 393 -16.63 -1.20 -16.79
CA ARG A 393 -16.55 -0.08 -17.73
C ARG A 393 -15.99 1.17 -17.06
N LEU A 394 -16.46 1.49 -15.86
CA LEU A 394 -16.00 2.65 -15.11
C LEU A 394 -14.52 2.56 -14.74
N ARG A 395 -14.04 1.40 -14.26
CA ARG A 395 -12.61 1.16 -14.02
C ARG A 395 -11.78 1.34 -15.30
N PHE A 396 -12.31 0.96 -16.47
CA PHE A 396 -11.59 1.09 -17.75
C PHE A 396 -11.44 2.54 -18.12
N ARG A 397 -12.57 3.26 -18.03
CA ARG A 397 -12.63 4.69 -18.31
C ARG A 397 -11.62 5.42 -17.42
N SER A 398 -11.65 5.21 -16.11
CA SER A 398 -10.67 5.83 -15.20
C SER A 398 -9.22 5.49 -15.57
N PHE A 399 -8.92 4.26 -15.99
CA PHE A 399 -7.58 3.89 -16.48
C PHE A 399 -7.18 4.64 -17.75
N LEU A 400 -8.07 4.75 -18.75
CA LEU A 400 -7.81 5.50 -19.98
C LEU A 400 -7.56 6.99 -19.71
N PHE A 401 -8.41 7.61 -18.90
CA PHE A 401 -8.27 9.02 -18.51
C PHE A 401 -6.97 9.26 -17.73
N MET A 402 -6.61 8.35 -16.82
CA MET A 402 -5.32 8.37 -16.14
C MET A 402 -4.16 8.33 -17.14
N LYS A 403 -4.17 7.41 -18.11
CA LYS A 403 -3.12 7.32 -19.15
C LYS A 403 -3.06 8.57 -20.02
N LYS A 404 -4.20 9.12 -20.42
CA LYS A 404 -4.28 10.39 -21.18
C LYS A 404 -3.63 11.53 -20.40
N LYS A 405 -3.96 11.66 -19.10
CA LYS A 405 -3.36 12.70 -18.25
C LYS A 405 -1.86 12.52 -18.08
N LEU A 406 -1.37 11.30 -17.88
CA LEU A 406 0.06 11.03 -17.81
C LEU A 406 0.78 11.39 -19.12
N ARG A 407 0.22 11.03 -20.28
CA ARG A 407 0.78 11.41 -21.58
C ARG A 407 0.86 12.93 -21.73
N GLN A 408 -0.21 13.66 -21.44
CA GLN A 408 -0.23 15.12 -21.49
C GLN A 408 0.88 15.73 -20.62
N LEU A 409 1.10 15.20 -19.42
CA LEU A 409 2.15 15.68 -18.52
C LEU A 409 3.56 15.36 -19.05
N CYS A 410 3.75 14.18 -19.67
CA CYS A 410 5.02 13.82 -20.30
C CYS A 410 5.31 14.72 -21.50
N GLU A 411 4.32 15.00 -22.36
CA GLU A 411 4.48 15.88 -23.52
C GLU A 411 4.78 17.33 -23.12
N ARG A 412 4.26 17.80 -21.97
CA ARG A 412 4.59 19.11 -21.41
C ARG A 412 6.03 19.21 -20.91
N LEU A 413 6.56 18.15 -20.30
CA LEU A 413 7.94 18.13 -19.78
C LEU A 413 8.97 17.80 -20.87
N ALA A 414 8.61 16.91 -21.79
CA ALA A 414 9.45 16.43 -22.87
C ALA A 414 8.71 16.55 -24.21
N PRO A 415 8.62 17.78 -24.76
CA PRO A 415 8.11 18.00 -26.11
C PRO A 415 8.91 17.21 -27.15
N ARG A 416 8.25 16.79 -28.23
CA ARG A 416 8.92 16.08 -29.34
C ARG A 416 10.03 16.96 -29.94
N GLY A 417 11.14 16.33 -30.30
CA GLY A 417 12.29 17.00 -30.90
C GLY A 417 13.26 17.65 -29.90
N LYS A 418 12.92 17.70 -28.60
CA LYS A 418 13.84 18.17 -27.55
C LYS A 418 14.50 17.01 -26.81
N ARG A 419 15.81 17.10 -26.60
CA ARG A 419 16.61 16.21 -25.76
C ARG A 419 16.48 16.66 -24.31
N VAL A 420 15.58 15.99 -23.58
CA VAL A 420 15.24 16.37 -22.20
C VAL A 420 15.86 15.42 -21.18
N VAL A 421 16.37 15.99 -20.08
CA VAL A 421 16.81 15.25 -18.89
C VAL A 421 16.03 15.74 -17.66
N VAL A 422 15.50 14.80 -16.88
CA VAL A 422 14.71 15.09 -15.68
C VAL A 422 15.36 14.49 -14.44
N GLY A 423 15.68 15.35 -13.47
CA GLY A 423 16.15 14.99 -12.14
C GLY A 423 14.94 14.71 -11.26
N PHE A 424 14.63 13.44 -11.04
CA PHE A 424 13.42 13.00 -10.36
C PHE A 424 13.72 12.74 -8.89
N GLY A 425 13.10 13.49 -7.98
CA GLY A 425 13.25 13.29 -6.54
C GLY A 425 12.92 11.86 -6.12
N ASP A 426 13.75 11.28 -5.25
CA ASP A 426 13.60 9.92 -4.72
C ASP A 426 12.46 9.80 -3.69
N TRP A 427 11.25 10.09 -4.14
CA TRP A 427 10.07 10.04 -3.30
C TRP A 427 9.78 8.64 -2.79
N SER A 428 9.82 8.52 -1.47
CA SER A 428 9.24 7.41 -0.75
C SER A 428 7.94 7.87 -0.08
N ASN A 429 6.83 7.17 -0.34
CA ASN A 429 5.54 7.46 0.30
C ASN A 429 5.59 7.05 1.78
N GLN A 430 6.34 7.81 2.59
CA GLN A 430 6.52 7.55 4.01
C GLN A 430 5.35 8.04 4.87
N ASP A 431 4.31 8.65 4.27
CA ASP A 431 3.03 8.95 4.95
C ASP A 431 2.16 7.69 5.14
N VAL A 432 2.79 6.61 5.64
CA VAL A 432 2.14 5.41 6.18
C VAL A 432 1.20 5.80 7.33
N ALA A 433 1.48 6.95 7.96
CA ALA A 433 0.67 7.53 9.00
C ALA A 433 -0.63 8.19 8.51
N GLY A 434 -0.86 8.37 7.21
CA GLY A 434 -2.05 9.06 6.71
C GLY A 434 -2.31 10.39 7.44
N ILE A 435 -1.23 11.05 7.91
CA ILE A 435 -1.25 12.34 8.59
C ILE A 435 -1.80 13.36 7.61
N ILE A 436 -1.38 13.23 6.35
CA ILE A 436 -1.94 13.98 5.24
C ILE A 436 -3.29 13.34 4.86
N LYS A 437 -4.33 13.73 5.60
CA LYS A 437 -5.72 13.35 5.33
C LYS A 437 -6.22 14.06 4.06
N LYS A 438 -7.15 13.42 3.34
CA LYS A 438 -7.86 13.98 2.16
C LYS A 438 -6.99 14.36 0.93
N SER A 439 -5.68 14.14 0.96
CA SER A 439 -4.79 14.26 -0.21
C SER A 439 -4.23 12.89 -0.58
N PRO A 440 -4.98 12.09 -1.36
CA PRO A 440 -4.49 10.78 -1.78
C PRO A 440 -3.30 10.96 -2.73
N ALA A 441 -2.27 10.11 -2.59
CA ALA A 441 -1.09 10.20 -3.43
C ALA A 441 -1.46 9.96 -4.91
N GLY A 442 -0.86 10.76 -5.79
CA GLY A 442 -0.86 10.50 -7.23
C GLY A 442 0.01 9.28 -7.58
N PRO A 443 -0.08 8.75 -8.81
CA PRO A 443 0.68 7.58 -9.22
C PRO A 443 2.14 7.93 -9.60
N VAL A 444 2.90 8.53 -8.66
CA VAL A 444 4.27 9.05 -8.87
C VAL A 444 5.19 8.03 -9.56
N LYS A 445 5.25 6.80 -9.07
CA LYS A 445 6.07 5.73 -9.67
C LYS A 445 5.55 5.20 -11.01
N VAL A 446 4.27 5.43 -11.34
CA VAL A 446 3.76 5.16 -12.70
C VAL A 446 4.16 6.31 -13.62
N PHE A 447 4.06 7.55 -13.14
CA PHE A 447 4.48 8.73 -13.89
C PHE A 447 5.98 8.70 -14.22
N GLU A 448 6.85 8.42 -13.25
CA GLU A 448 8.29 8.24 -13.44
C GLU A 448 8.60 7.23 -14.57
N ARG A 449 7.91 6.09 -14.57
CA ARG A 449 8.07 5.04 -15.59
C ARG A 449 7.53 5.43 -16.96
N GLU A 450 6.44 6.17 -17.03
CA GLU A 450 5.93 6.68 -18.31
C GLU A 450 6.83 7.79 -18.85
N LEU A 451 7.29 8.71 -18.00
CA LEU A 451 8.19 9.81 -18.37
C LEU A 451 9.53 9.28 -18.92
N ALA A 452 10.06 8.20 -18.36
CA ALA A 452 11.26 7.53 -18.85
C ALA A 452 11.13 6.95 -20.28
N ARG A 453 9.94 6.95 -20.87
CA ARG A 453 9.71 6.59 -22.28
C ARG A 453 9.81 7.80 -23.22
N TYR A 454 9.74 9.02 -22.68
CA TYR A 454 9.81 10.28 -23.43
C TYR A 454 11.18 10.94 -23.29
N CYS A 455 11.86 10.76 -22.15
CA CYS A 455 13.13 11.43 -21.87
C CYS A 455 14.01 10.64 -20.90
N THR A 456 15.24 11.11 -20.69
CA THR A 456 16.13 10.56 -19.66
C THR A 456 15.64 10.99 -18.28
N VAL A 457 15.45 10.02 -17.37
CA VAL A 457 15.03 10.27 -15.99
C VAL A 457 16.10 9.76 -15.04
N ILE A 458 16.66 10.66 -14.22
CA ILE A 458 17.74 10.37 -13.27
C ILE A 458 17.19 10.55 -11.85
N PRO A 459 17.24 9.53 -10.98
CA PRO A 459 16.86 9.69 -9.58
C PRO A 459 17.85 10.59 -8.84
N ILE A 460 17.32 11.54 -8.07
CA ILE A 460 18.06 12.50 -7.24
C ILE A 460 17.63 12.36 -5.79
N ALA A 461 18.59 12.31 -4.86
CA ALA A 461 18.30 12.22 -3.44
C ALA A 461 17.70 13.53 -2.90
N GLU A 462 16.54 13.47 -2.25
CA GLU A 462 15.76 14.63 -1.79
C GLU A 462 16.27 15.29 -0.49
N PHE A 463 17.48 14.95 -0.02
CA PHE A 463 17.90 15.37 1.32
C PHE A 463 17.96 16.90 1.47
N ARG A 464 17.10 17.43 2.35
CA ARG A 464 16.97 18.87 2.69
C ARG A 464 16.58 19.81 1.56
N THR A 465 16.18 19.31 0.39
CA THR A 465 15.91 20.16 -0.79
C THR A 465 14.74 21.12 -0.61
N SER A 466 13.78 20.77 0.25
CA SER A 466 12.70 21.67 0.67
C SER A 466 13.02 22.57 1.87
N LYS A 467 14.22 22.48 2.46
CA LYS A 467 14.62 23.19 3.69
C LYS A 467 15.71 24.24 3.48
N VAL A 468 16.41 24.21 2.37
CA VAL A 468 17.46 25.18 2.02
C VAL A 468 17.02 26.01 0.82
N HIS A 469 17.41 27.28 0.78
CA HIS A 469 17.10 28.16 -0.33
C HIS A 469 17.88 27.75 -1.59
N PHE A 470 17.22 27.70 -2.75
CA PHE A 470 17.83 27.19 -3.98
C PHE A 470 19.10 27.95 -4.42
N GLU A 471 19.11 29.27 -4.20
CA GLU A 471 20.22 30.15 -4.54
C GLU A 471 21.33 30.09 -3.47
N CYS A 472 21.12 30.76 -2.33
CA CYS A 472 22.12 30.89 -1.26
C CYS A 472 22.36 29.65 -0.39
N GLN A 473 21.60 28.56 -0.56
CA GLN A 473 21.72 27.29 0.21
C GLN A 473 21.58 27.43 1.74
N ARG A 474 21.19 28.61 2.25
CA ARG A 474 20.92 28.82 3.67
C ARG A 474 19.61 28.16 4.08
N ARG A 475 19.53 27.80 5.35
CA ARG A 475 18.35 27.16 5.94
C ARG A 475 17.17 28.14 5.96
N LEU A 476 16.05 27.70 5.40
CA LEU A 476 14.80 28.45 5.38
C LEU A 476 14.03 28.32 6.71
N LYS A 477 13.33 29.39 7.10
CA LYS A 477 12.40 29.41 8.24
C LYS A 477 10.97 29.28 7.76
N ASN A 478 10.09 28.80 8.65
CA ASN A 478 8.67 28.72 8.35
C ASN A 478 8.01 30.06 8.59
N GLN A 479 6.97 30.35 7.81
CA GLN A 479 6.11 31.50 8.05
C GLN A 479 4.89 31.10 8.87
N TYR A 480 4.28 32.10 9.49
CA TYR A 480 3.10 31.93 10.33
C TYR A 480 2.03 32.93 9.89
N SER A 481 0.77 32.50 9.92
CA SER A 481 -0.40 33.33 9.61
C SER A 481 -1.43 33.13 10.70
N GLN A 482 -2.08 34.21 11.13
CA GLN A 482 -3.26 34.11 11.99
C GLN A 482 -4.43 33.49 11.21
N ARG A 483 -5.13 32.54 11.83
CA ARG A 483 -6.31 31.89 11.24
C ARG A 483 -7.40 31.71 12.27
N LEU A 484 -8.62 32.05 11.88
CA LEU A 484 -9.83 31.68 12.61
C LEU A 484 -10.01 30.17 12.58
N CYS A 485 -9.99 29.56 13.76
CA CYS A 485 -10.20 28.14 13.96
C CYS A 485 -11.71 27.83 14.03
N ARG A 486 -12.07 26.54 14.00
CA ARG A 486 -13.48 26.10 13.95
C ARG A 486 -14.25 26.40 15.24
N ASP A 487 -13.52 26.57 16.33
CA ASP A 487 -13.97 26.97 17.65
C ASP A 487 -14.13 28.49 17.78
N GLY A 488 -13.91 29.27 16.71
CA GLY A 488 -14.03 30.73 16.72
C GLY A 488 -12.77 31.46 17.21
N GLU A 489 -11.73 30.74 17.64
CA GLU A 489 -10.50 31.36 18.12
C GLU A 489 -9.50 31.67 17.00
N ILE A 490 -8.82 32.81 17.08
CA ILE A 490 -7.72 33.14 16.17
C ILE A 490 -6.44 32.53 16.72
N ARG A 491 -5.82 31.63 15.94
CA ARG A 491 -4.53 31.01 16.30
C ARG A 491 -3.48 31.27 15.23
N THR A 492 -2.26 31.58 15.67
CA THR A 492 -1.08 31.71 14.80
C THR A 492 -0.66 30.32 14.31
N GLN A 493 -0.91 30.05 13.04
CA GLN A 493 -0.65 28.75 12.43
C GLN A 493 0.49 28.81 11.42
N LYS A 494 1.25 27.73 11.40
CA LYS A 494 2.35 27.53 10.46
C LYS A 494 1.85 27.42 9.03
N VAL A 495 2.38 28.25 8.14
CA VAL A 495 2.11 28.16 6.71
C VAL A 495 3.08 27.16 6.09
N HIS A 496 2.58 26.00 5.68
CA HIS A 496 3.42 24.90 5.20
C HIS A 496 3.88 25.02 3.74
N SER A 497 3.23 25.89 2.95
CA SER A 497 3.46 26.03 1.50
C SER A 497 4.54 27.05 1.15
N VAL A 498 4.85 27.99 2.05
CA VAL A 498 5.84 29.04 1.83
C VAL A 498 6.89 29.04 2.94
N LEU A 499 8.09 29.46 2.59
CA LEU A 499 9.24 29.49 3.46
C LEU A 499 9.96 30.83 3.32
N HIS A 500 10.63 31.26 4.38
CA HIS A 500 11.32 32.54 4.46
C HIS A 500 12.85 32.36 4.46
N CYS A 501 13.55 33.12 3.63
CA CYS A 501 15.01 33.22 3.60
C CYS A 501 15.43 34.50 4.33
N LEU A 502 16.36 34.38 5.29
CA LEU A 502 16.85 35.50 6.09
C LEU A 502 18.03 36.25 5.45
N ASN A 503 18.43 35.85 4.24
CA ASN A 503 19.54 36.49 3.56
C ASN A 503 19.03 37.64 2.70
N ASN A 504 19.45 38.86 3.04
CA ASN A 504 19.21 40.03 2.21
C ASN A 504 19.97 39.87 0.89
N GLY A 505 19.28 40.00 -0.26
CA GLY A 505 19.86 39.87 -1.59
C GLY A 505 19.52 38.61 -2.38
N CYS A 506 18.77 37.65 -1.82
CA CYS A 506 18.24 36.53 -2.61
C CYS A 506 17.04 36.96 -3.46
N ARG A 507 16.82 36.30 -4.61
CA ARG A 507 15.61 36.48 -5.44
C ARG A 507 14.36 35.95 -4.72
N GLY A 508 13.85 36.75 -3.80
CA GLY A 508 12.67 36.49 -2.97
C GLY A 508 13.01 36.09 -1.54
N MET A 509 12.60 36.91 -0.57
CA MET A 509 12.64 36.56 0.85
C MET A 509 11.62 35.47 1.20
N THR A 510 10.57 35.33 0.40
CA THR A 510 9.51 34.32 0.58
C THR A 510 9.45 33.43 -0.65
N VAL A 511 9.65 32.12 -0.47
CA VAL A 511 9.66 31.15 -1.57
C VAL A 511 8.58 30.09 -1.40
N ASN A 512 7.94 29.69 -2.50
CA ASN A 512 7.09 28.50 -2.51
C ASN A 512 7.97 27.26 -2.26
N ARG A 513 7.59 26.45 -1.28
CA ARG A 513 8.36 25.31 -0.81
C ARG A 513 8.63 24.26 -1.89
N ASN A 514 7.63 23.96 -2.72
CA ASN A 514 7.72 22.91 -3.74
C ASN A 514 8.52 23.41 -4.95
N VAL A 515 8.33 24.68 -5.34
CA VAL A 515 9.16 25.31 -6.39
C VAL A 515 10.62 25.35 -5.96
N ASN A 516 10.91 25.78 -4.72
CA ASN A 516 12.26 25.77 -4.16
C ASN A 516 12.88 24.37 -4.16
N ALA A 517 12.10 23.35 -3.77
CA ALA A 517 12.56 21.96 -3.81
C ALA A 517 12.89 21.51 -5.24
N SER A 518 12.05 21.84 -6.22
CA SER A 518 12.27 21.49 -7.62
C SER A 518 13.50 22.20 -8.22
N ARG A 519 13.78 23.46 -7.85
CA ARG A 519 15.02 24.17 -8.21
C ARG A 519 16.25 23.52 -7.60
N ASN A 520 16.18 23.11 -6.34
CA ASN A 520 17.26 22.33 -5.71
C ASN A 520 17.46 20.97 -6.39
N MET A 521 16.39 20.28 -6.82
CA MET A 521 16.51 19.06 -7.63
C MET A 521 17.27 19.31 -8.93
N ARG A 522 16.96 20.41 -9.63
CA ARG A 522 17.63 20.80 -10.89
C ARG A 522 19.12 21.02 -10.65
N ARG A 523 19.46 21.82 -9.63
CA ARG A 523 20.86 22.09 -9.26
C ARG A 523 21.63 20.81 -8.94
N LEU A 524 21.04 19.89 -8.17
CA LEU A 524 21.67 18.60 -7.85
C LEU A 524 21.89 17.74 -9.10
N LEU A 525 20.94 17.76 -10.04
CA LEU A 525 21.10 17.10 -11.32
C LEU A 525 22.24 17.73 -12.14
N GLU A 526 22.29 19.05 -12.27
CA GLU A 526 23.35 19.76 -13.00
C GLU A 526 24.74 19.44 -12.42
N CYS A 527 24.88 19.46 -11.08
CA CYS A 527 26.11 19.03 -10.42
C CYS A 527 26.48 17.58 -10.73
N LYS A 528 25.48 16.70 -10.86
CA LYS A 528 25.69 15.29 -11.20
C LYS A 528 26.08 15.09 -12.67
N LEU A 529 25.56 15.90 -13.58
CA LEU A 529 25.91 15.88 -15.00
C LEU A 529 27.33 16.43 -15.24
N ARG A 530 27.78 17.42 -14.46
CA ARG A 530 29.12 18.02 -14.58
C ARG A 530 30.26 17.20 -13.99
N ARG A 531 30.00 16.12 -13.25
CA ARG A 531 31.04 15.24 -12.66
C ARG A 531 31.22 13.98 -13.51
N PRO A 532 32.32 13.83 -14.27
CA PRO A 532 32.52 12.67 -15.15
C PRO A 532 32.76 11.33 -14.42
N SER A 533 32.97 11.31 -13.10
CA SER A 533 33.61 10.17 -12.40
C SER A 533 32.73 9.35 -11.44
N LEU A 534 31.40 9.50 -11.44
CA LEU A 534 30.51 8.63 -10.65
C LEU A 534 29.38 8.10 -11.53
N GLY A 535 29.52 6.83 -11.94
CA GLY A 535 28.67 6.16 -12.89
C GLY A 535 27.16 6.36 -12.66
N LEU A 536 26.47 6.83 -13.68
CA LEU A 536 25.01 6.88 -13.80
C LEU A 536 24.42 5.47 -13.82
N HIS A 537 24.06 4.94 -12.65
CA HIS A 537 23.27 3.71 -12.57
C HIS A 537 21.80 3.98 -12.93
N SER A 538 21.36 3.44 -14.06
CA SER A 538 19.94 3.32 -14.38
C SER A 538 19.33 2.17 -13.55
N SER A 539 18.46 2.52 -12.61
CA SER A 539 17.45 1.64 -11.99
C SER A 539 17.93 0.23 -11.57
N GLY A 540 18.71 0.16 -10.49
CA GLY A 540 18.82 -1.00 -9.62
C GLY A 540 18.47 -0.57 -8.21
N LYS A 541 17.65 -1.34 -7.48
CA LYS A 541 17.31 -1.04 -6.09
C LYS A 541 18.59 -0.79 -5.27
N SER A 542 18.76 0.43 -4.80
CA SER A 542 19.88 0.81 -3.94
C SER A 542 19.77 0.08 -2.61
N VAL A 543 20.71 -0.82 -2.34
CA VAL A 543 21.06 -1.19 -0.97
C VAL A 543 21.81 0.03 -0.42
N ILE A 544 21.20 0.70 0.55
CA ILE A 544 21.74 1.91 1.17
C ILE A 544 22.82 1.49 2.16
N THR A 545 24.09 1.66 1.81
CA THR A 545 25.13 1.94 2.80
C THR A 545 25.24 3.47 2.93
N LYS A 546 24.78 4.00 4.07
CA LYS A 546 24.99 5.39 4.45
C LYS A 546 26.48 5.60 4.74
N LYS A 547 27.27 6.00 3.76
CA LYS A 547 28.53 6.70 4.04
C LYS A 547 28.27 8.20 4.11
N LYS A 548 28.68 8.77 5.25
CA LYS A 548 28.66 10.19 5.60
C LYS A 548 29.42 11.00 4.53
N CYS A 549 28.85 12.12 4.11
CA CYS A 549 29.64 13.30 3.72
C CYS A 549 29.02 14.50 4.44
N PHE A 550 29.90 15.31 5.00
CA PHE A 550 29.65 16.44 5.90
C PHE A 550 28.81 17.54 5.26
#